data_AF-A0A6L7CJ50-F1
#
_entry.id   AF-A0A6L7CJ50-F1
#
_cell.length_a   1.000
_cell.length_b   1.000
_cell.length_c   1.000
_cell.angle_alpha   90.00
_cell.angle_beta   90.00
_cell.angle_gamma   90.00
#
_symmetry.space_group_name_H-M   'P 1'
#
loop_
_entity.id
_entity.type
_entity.pdbx_description
1 polymer ?
#
loop_
_entity_poly.entity_id
_entity_poly.type
_entity_poly.pdbx_seq_one_letter_code
_entity_poly.pdbx_strand_id
1 'polypeptide(L)'
;IKDDKVSLEKADFLWGKGTRATTEEICRLTSPETCVAAIGQARENLVPLSGMLNSRNHSGGAGTGAIMGSKNLKAIAVEGTKGVNIADRQEMKRLNDYMMTELIGANNNHVVPSTPQSWAEYSDPKSRWTARKGLFWGAAEGGTIETGEIPPGNQNTVGFRTYKSVFDLGPAAEKYTVKMSGCHSCPIRCMTQMNIPRVKEFGVPSTGGNTCVANFVHTTIFPNGPKDFEDKDDGRVIGNLVGLNLFDDYGLWCNYGQLHRDFTYCYSKGVFKRVLPAEEYAEIRWDQLEAGDVNFIKDFYYRLAHRVGELSHLADGSYAIAER
;
A
#
# COMPACT_ATOMS: atom_id res chain seq x y z
N ILE A 1 13.18 -21.36 2.03
CA ILE A 1 12.48 -22.47 2.73
C ILE A 1 11.62 -23.17 1.70
N LYS A 2 11.84 -24.47 1.49
CA LYS A 2 11.01 -25.31 0.61
C LYS A 2 10.60 -26.55 1.40
N ASP A 3 9.38 -26.53 1.93
CA ASP A 3 8.90 -27.51 2.91
C ASP A 3 9.94 -27.72 4.03
N ASP A 4 10.47 -28.95 4.21
CA ASP A 4 11.44 -29.28 5.25
C ASP A 4 12.87 -28.80 4.93
N LYS A 5 13.13 -28.38 3.70
CA LYS A 5 14.45 -27.89 3.28
C LYS A 5 14.61 -26.42 3.64
N VAL A 6 15.50 -26.15 4.59
CA VAL A 6 15.86 -24.81 5.03
C VAL A 6 17.33 -24.54 4.71
N SER A 7 17.62 -23.42 4.05
CA SER A 7 18.98 -22.98 3.73
C SER A 7 19.11 -21.47 3.89
N LEU A 8 20.35 -21.01 4.08
CA LEU A 8 20.74 -19.61 4.00
C LEU A 8 21.52 -19.42 2.71
N GLU A 9 21.05 -18.52 1.86
CA GLU A 9 21.64 -18.26 0.55
C GLU A 9 22.32 -16.89 0.55
N LYS A 10 23.42 -16.77 -0.20
CA LYS A 10 24.04 -15.46 -0.44
C LYS A 10 23.12 -14.60 -1.28
N ALA A 11 22.98 -13.33 -0.92
CA ALA A 11 22.05 -12.40 -1.54
C ALA A 11 22.72 -11.07 -1.93
N ASP A 12 24.05 -11.04 -2.08
CA ASP A 12 24.80 -9.81 -2.38
C ASP A 12 24.30 -9.13 -3.67
N PHE A 13 23.91 -9.92 -4.67
CA PHE A 13 23.35 -9.46 -5.95
C PHE A 13 21.93 -8.85 -5.84
N LEU A 14 21.30 -8.94 -4.67
CA LEU A 14 20.00 -8.36 -4.36
C LEU A 14 20.12 -7.10 -3.49
N TRP A 15 21.24 -6.92 -2.79
CA TRP A 15 21.46 -5.74 -1.97
C TRP A 15 21.46 -4.47 -2.84
N GLY A 16 20.81 -3.40 -2.38
CA GLY A 16 20.60 -2.18 -3.14
C GLY A 16 19.38 -2.21 -4.08
N LYS A 17 18.76 -3.37 -4.30
CA LYS A 17 17.52 -3.46 -5.10
C LYS A 17 16.28 -3.16 -4.25
N GLY A 18 15.24 -2.63 -4.89
CA GLY A 18 13.93 -2.47 -4.27
C GLY A 18 13.25 -3.80 -3.95
N THR A 19 12.19 -3.76 -3.14
CA THR A 19 11.46 -4.96 -2.70
C THR A 19 10.85 -5.74 -3.87
N ARG A 20 10.35 -5.05 -4.91
CA ARG A 20 9.71 -5.73 -6.06
C ARG A 20 10.71 -6.47 -6.92
N ALA A 21 11.81 -5.80 -7.28
CA ALA A 21 12.89 -6.42 -8.05
C ALA A 21 13.53 -7.58 -7.28
N THR A 22 13.64 -7.46 -5.96
CA THR A 22 14.11 -8.54 -5.08
C THR A 22 13.18 -9.75 -5.13
N THR A 23 11.88 -9.54 -4.94
CA THR A 23 10.87 -10.61 -5.03
C THR A 23 10.88 -11.27 -6.39
N GLU A 24 10.88 -10.50 -7.48
CA GLU A 24 10.86 -11.03 -8.84
C GLU A 24 12.08 -11.91 -9.13
N GLU A 25 13.27 -11.45 -8.74
CA GLU A 25 14.51 -12.18 -8.94
C GLU A 25 14.52 -13.49 -8.13
N ILE A 26 14.09 -13.46 -6.88
CA ILE A 26 13.97 -14.66 -6.05
C ILE A 26 12.98 -15.64 -6.68
N CYS A 27 11.81 -15.19 -7.12
CA CYS A 27 10.82 -16.05 -7.79
C CYS A 27 11.36 -16.65 -9.09
N ARG A 28 12.18 -15.93 -9.87
CA ARG A 28 12.87 -16.49 -11.05
C ARG A 28 13.87 -17.58 -10.71
N LEU A 29 14.61 -17.42 -9.61
CA LEU A 29 15.59 -18.40 -9.14
C LEU A 29 14.94 -19.61 -8.46
N THR A 30 13.66 -19.51 -8.10
CA THR A 30 12.94 -20.54 -7.33
C THR A 30 11.69 -21.02 -8.07
N SER A 31 10.56 -20.35 -7.86
CA SER A 31 9.27 -20.66 -8.47
C SER A 31 8.34 -19.43 -8.41
N PRO A 32 7.43 -19.25 -9.39
CA PRO A 32 6.36 -18.25 -9.33
C PRO A 32 5.45 -18.36 -8.09
N GLU A 33 5.37 -19.55 -7.47
CA GLU A 33 4.55 -19.80 -6.26
C GLU A 33 5.26 -19.39 -4.96
N THR A 34 6.52 -18.95 -5.04
CA THR A 34 7.32 -18.58 -3.87
C THR A 34 6.80 -17.27 -3.26
N CYS A 35 6.43 -17.31 -1.99
CA CYS A 35 6.11 -16.12 -1.21
C CYS A 35 7.40 -15.52 -0.65
N VAL A 36 7.65 -14.25 -0.94
CA VAL A 36 8.90 -13.56 -0.54
C VAL A 36 8.57 -12.40 0.37
N ALA A 37 9.15 -12.35 1.57
CA ALA A 37 9.20 -11.14 2.39
C ALA A 37 10.58 -10.49 2.20
N ALA A 38 10.63 -9.28 1.63
CA ALA A 38 11.87 -8.59 1.32
C ALA A 38 11.94 -7.21 1.97
N ILE A 39 13.16 -6.74 2.24
CA ILE A 39 13.43 -5.35 2.61
C ILE A 39 13.92 -4.54 1.41
N GLY A 40 13.63 -3.25 1.41
CA GLY A 40 14.19 -2.29 0.44
C GLY A 40 15.37 -1.51 1.02
N GLN A 41 15.88 -0.56 0.25
CA GLN A 41 17.07 0.25 0.56
C GLN A 41 16.92 1.04 1.86
N ALA A 42 15.71 1.49 2.22
CA ALA A 42 15.48 2.18 3.48
C ALA A 42 15.98 1.35 4.66
N ARG A 43 15.76 0.02 4.61
CA ARG A 43 16.19 -0.83 5.68
C ARG A 43 17.64 -1.28 5.58
N GLU A 44 18.17 -1.44 4.37
CA GLU A 44 19.60 -1.65 4.18
C GLU A 44 20.40 -0.51 4.82
N ASN A 45 19.84 0.71 4.81
CA ASN A 45 20.38 1.92 5.44
C ASN A 45 19.86 2.16 6.87
N LEU A 46 19.30 1.14 7.52
CA LEU A 46 18.86 1.16 8.92
C LEU A 46 17.88 2.29 9.29
N VAL A 47 17.03 2.74 8.36
CA VAL A 47 15.96 3.72 8.63
C VAL A 47 14.97 3.14 9.67
N PRO A 48 14.68 3.81 10.80
CA PRO A 48 13.72 3.35 11.80
C PRO A 48 12.31 3.16 11.25
N LEU A 49 11.81 4.14 10.48
CA LEU A 49 10.55 4.03 9.74
C LEU A 49 10.71 3.25 8.43
N SER A 50 11.32 2.06 8.51
CA SER A 50 11.35 1.08 7.44
C SER A 50 10.50 -0.16 7.76
N GLY A 51 10.08 -0.85 6.71
CA GLY A 51 9.29 -2.07 6.78
C GLY A 51 9.82 -3.15 5.87
N MET A 52 9.11 -4.27 5.85
CA MET A 52 9.29 -5.33 4.86
C MET A 52 8.03 -5.43 4.00
N LEU A 53 8.20 -5.80 2.74
CA LEU A 53 7.09 -6.05 1.84
C LEU A 53 7.00 -7.54 1.57
N ASN A 54 5.81 -8.12 1.78
CA ASN A 54 5.50 -9.47 1.38
C ASN A 54 4.89 -9.49 -0.04
N SER A 55 5.55 -10.25 -0.89
CA SER A 55 5.33 -10.43 -2.31
C SER A 55 5.38 -9.09 -3.05
N ARG A 56 4.24 -8.41 -3.18
CA ARG A 56 4.16 -7.16 -3.95
C ARG A 56 3.60 -5.98 -3.16
N ASN A 57 2.70 -6.23 -2.20
CA ASN A 57 1.72 -5.21 -1.77
C ASN A 57 1.35 -5.25 -0.26
N HIS A 58 1.92 -6.16 0.53
CA HIS A 58 1.60 -6.27 1.97
C HIS A 58 2.79 -5.79 2.81
N SER A 59 2.62 -4.69 3.55
CA SER A 59 3.69 -4.10 4.35
C SER A 59 3.65 -4.55 5.82
N GLY A 60 4.79 -5.02 6.32
CA GLY A 60 5.07 -5.19 7.74
C GLY A 60 5.80 -3.96 8.28
N GLY A 61 5.10 -3.17 9.10
CA GLY A 61 5.63 -1.95 9.72
C GLY A 61 6.26 -2.17 11.11
N ALA A 62 6.26 -1.13 11.95
CA ALA A 62 6.70 -1.16 13.35
C ALA A 62 8.17 -1.55 13.57
N GLY A 63 9.06 -1.20 12.65
CA GLY A 63 10.48 -1.53 12.76
C GLY A 63 10.77 -3.04 12.65
N THR A 64 9.86 -3.84 12.08
CA THR A 64 10.13 -5.26 11.78
C THR A 64 11.16 -5.40 10.66
N GLY A 65 11.05 -4.56 9.63
CA GLY A 65 12.15 -4.31 8.70
C GLY A 65 13.41 -3.97 9.51
N ALA A 66 13.24 -3.17 10.58
CA ALA A 66 14.30 -2.71 11.47
C ALA A 66 15.11 -3.79 12.23
N ILE A 67 14.83 -5.06 12.00
CA ILE A 67 15.60 -6.20 12.54
C ILE A 67 16.32 -6.94 11.40
N MET A 68 15.71 -7.02 10.21
CA MET A 68 16.27 -7.78 9.08
C MET A 68 17.56 -7.13 8.54
N GLY A 69 17.53 -5.83 8.24
CA GLY A 69 18.70 -5.14 7.71
C GLY A 69 19.92 -5.12 8.64
N SER A 70 19.71 -5.11 9.97
CA SER A 70 20.85 -5.11 10.93
C SER A 70 21.47 -6.49 11.10
N LYS A 71 20.81 -7.52 10.56
CA LYS A 71 21.30 -8.89 10.45
C LYS A 71 21.77 -9.23 9.03
N ASN A 72 21.88 -8.22 8.15
CA ASN A 72 22.18 -8.42 6.73
C ASN A 72 21.25 -9.43 6.04
N LEU A 73 19.99 -9.49 6.46
CA LEU A 73 18.97 -10.39 5.90
C LEU A 73 18.12 -9.64 4.87
N LYS A 74 18.37 -9.89 3.57
CA LYS A 74 17.65 -9.23 2.48
C LYS A 74 16.21 -9.68 2.30
N ALA A 75 15.96 -10.98 2.42
CA ALA A 75 14.64 -11.56 2.20
C ALA A 75 14.48 -12.92 2.87
N ILE A 76 13.23 -13.32 3.08
CA ILE A 76 12.82 -14.68 3.44
C ILE A 76 11.90 -15.18 2.34
N ALA A 77 12.29 -16.27 1.69
CA ALA A 77 11.53 -16.92 0.63
C ALA A 77 10.95 -18.25 1.10
N VAL A 78 9.66 -18.46 0.92
CA VAL A 78 8.94 -19.65 1.38
C VAL A 78 8.10 -20.24 0.26
N GLU A 79 8.28 -21.53 0.00
CA GLU A 79 7.41 -22.38 -0.80
C GLU A 79 7.01 -23.58 0.06
N GLY A 80 5.71 -23.79 0.23
CA GLY A 80 5.17 -24.87 1.05
C GLY A 80 4.05 -25.60 0.33
N THR A 81 4.09 -26.92 0.33
CA THR A 81 3.13 -27.78 -0.38
C THR A 81 2.33 -28.69 0.55
N LYS A 82 2.68 -28.72 1.84
CA LYS A 82 2.02 -29.53 2.86
C LYS A 82 0.65 -28.96 3.26
N GLY A 83 -0.28 -29.87 3.56
CA GLY A 83 -1.57 -29.51 4.14
C GLY A 83 -1.47 -29.13 5.62
N VAL A 84 -2.40 -28.28 6.08
CA VAL A 84 -2.58 -27.98 7.51
C VAL A 84 -3.46 -29.04 8.15
N ASN A 85 -3.05 -29.60 9.27
CA ASN A 85 -3.84 -30.57 10.03
C ASN A 85 -4.96 -29.87 10.79
N ILE A 86 -6.21 -30.28 10.50
CA ILE A 86 -7.42 -29.75 11.13
C ILE A 86 -8.05 -30.89 11.92
N ALA A 87 -8.27 -30.66 13.23
CA ALA A 87 -8.76 -31.69 14.16
C ALA A 87 -10.14 -32.22 13.74
N ASP A 88 -11.09 -31.32 13.46
CA ASP A 88 -12.40 -31.66 12.92
C ASP A 88 -12.64 -30.87 11.62
N ARG A 89 -12.47 -31.57 10.48
CA ARG A 89 -12.64 -30.98 9.15
C ARG A 89 -14.11 -30.68 8.84
N GLN A 90 -15.05 -31.47 9.35
CA GLN A 90 -16.47 -31.30 9.07
C GLN A 90 -16.99 -30.07 9.82
N GLU A 91 -16.63 -29.93 11.09
CA GLU A 91 -17.02 -28.76 11.87
C GLU A 91 -16.36 -27.48 11.36
N MET A 92 -15.06 -27.53 11.00
CA MET A 92 -14.40 -26.37 10.38
C MET A 92 -15.11 -25.93 9.11
N LYS A 93 -15.46 -26.88 8.23
CA LYS A 93 -16.22 -26.56 7.01
C LYS A 93 -17.57 -25.94 7.34
N ARG A 94 -18.33 -26.52 8.27
CA ARG A 94 -19.65 -26.01 8.68
C ARG A 94 -19.57 -24.56 9.20
N LEU A 95 -18.57 -24.26 10.03
CA LEU A 95 -18.33 -22.91 10.53
C LEU A 95 -17.89 -21.94 9.41
N ASN A 96 -17.04 -22.40 8.49
CA ASN A 96 -16.63 -21.59 7.34
C ASN A 96 -17.82 -21.27 6.44
N ASP A 97 -18.68 -22.25 6.15
CA ASP A 97 -19.91 -22.03 5.37
C ASP A 97 -20.81 -21.00 6.06
N TYR A 98 -21.03 -21.14 7.38
CA TYR A 98 -21.77 -20.16 8.18
C TYR A 98 -21.18 -18.75 8.14
N MET A 99 -19.86 -18.62 8.31
CA MET A 99 -19.16 -17.33 8.20
C MET A 99 -19.38 -16.68 6.82
N MET A 100 -19.29 -17.49 5.76
CA MET A 100 -19.33 -17.02 4.38
C MET A 100 -20.75 -16.67 3.91
N THR A 101 -21.78 -17.40 4.35
CA THR A 101 -23.17 -17.15 3.93
C THR A 101 -23.90 -16.20 4.86
N GLU A 102 -23.69 -16.32 6.18
CA GLU A 102 -24.52 -15.62 7.18
C GLU A 102 -23.85 -14.38 7.78
N LEU A 103 -22.51 -14.33 7.88
CA LEU A 103 -21.83 -13.27 8.64
C LEU A 103 -21.11 -12.23 7.79
N ILE A 104 -20.24 -12.65 6.87
CA ILE A 104 -19.35 -11.73 6.13
C ILE A 104 -20.13 -10.79 5.19
N GLY A 105 -21.29 -11.23 4.72
CA GLY A 105 -22.19 -10.44 3.87
C GLY A 105 -23.36 -9.79 4.59
N ALA A 106 -23.52 -9.96 5.91
CA ALA A 106 -24.66 -9.42 6.64
C ALA A 106 -24.34 -8.10 7.32
N ASN A 107 -25.39 -7.32 7.59
CA ASN A 107 -25.29 -6.22 8.53
C ASN A 107 -24.95 -6.79 9.90
N ASN A 108 -23.87 -6.29 10.50
CA ASN A 108 -23.69 -6.37 11.94
C ASN A 108 -23.65 -4.93 12.47
N ASN A 109 -23.83 -4.72 13.77
CA ASN A 109 -24.00 -3.40 14.39
C ASN A 109 -22.89 -2.36 14.05
N HIS A 110 -21.81 -2.75 13.36
CA HIS A 110 -20.72 -1.88 12.92
C HIS A 110 -20.39 -1.96 11.41
N VAL A 111 -21.10 -2.80 10.65
CA VAL A 111 -20.85 -3.04 9.23
C VAL A 111 -22.15 -2.87 8.46
N VAL A 112 -22.23 -1.79 7.70
CA VAL A 112 -23.38 -1.42 6.88
C VAL A 112 -22.92 -0.90 5.51
N PRO A 113 -23.73 -0.95 4.45
CA PRO A 113 -23.46 -0.27 3.19
C PRO A 113 -23.21 1.24 3.35
N SER A 114 -22.45 1.84 2.43
CA SER A 114 -22.21 3.29 2.42
C SER A 114 -23.35 4.10 1.82
N THR A 115 -24.28 3.43 1.14
CA THR A 115 -25.49 4.00 0.56
C THR A 115 -26.66 3.08 0.88
N PRO A 116 -27.90 3.59 0.99
CA PRO A 116 -29.07 2.73 1.13
C PRO A 116 -29.10 1.63 0.06
N GLN A 117 -29.35 0.39 0.48
CA GLN A 117 -29.53 -0.76 -0.43
C GLN A 117 -30.88 -1.41 -0.14
N SER A 118 -31.46 -2.08 -1.13
CA SER A 118 -32.83 -2.63 -1.03
C SER A 118 -32.99 -3.68 0.07
N TRP A 119 -31.89 -4.32 0.48
CA TRP A 119 -31.85 -5.38 1.48
C TRP A 119 -31.35 -4.91 2.87
N ALA A 120 -30.83 -3.69 3.00
CA ALA A 120 -30.17 -3.20 4.20
C ALA A 120 -30.98 -2.09 4.90
N GLU A 121 -31.32 -2.29 6.17
CA GLU A 121 -32.05 -1.31 7.00
C GLU A 121 -31.23 -0.05 7.32
N TYR A 122 -29.92 -0.20 7.49
CA TYR A 122 -29.00 0.86 7.91
C TYR A 122 -27.93 1.13 6.84
N SER A 123 -27.46 2.37 6.75
CA SER A 123 -26.30 2.77 5.94
C SER A 123 -25.52 3.90 6.62
N ASP A 124 -24.22 3.99 6.34
CA ASP A 124 -23.34 5.07 6.83
C ASP A 124 -22.37 5.49 5.71
N PRO A 125 -22.39 6.76 5.24
CA PRO A 125 -21.52 7.22 4.16
C PRO A 125 -20.01 7.08 4.44
N LYS A 126 -19.59 6.91 5.70
CA LYS A 126 -18.19 6.65 6.08
C LYS A 126 -17.80 5.17 6.02
N SER A 127 -18.76 4.29 5.75
CA SER A 127 -18.49 2.86 5.62
C SER A 127 -17.61 2.55 4.41
N ARG A 128 -16.73 1.56 4.57
CA ARG A 128 -15.90 1.01 3.48
C ARG A 128 -16.65 0.01 2.60
N TRP A 129 -17.92 -0.25 2.89
CA TRP A 129 -18.80 -1.01 2.01
C TRP A 129 -19.38 -0.08 0.95
N THR A 130 -18.59 0.19 -0.10
CA THR A 130 -18.92 1.20 -1.10
C THR A 130 -19.65 0.67 -2.33
N ALA A 131 -19.76 -0.64 -2.49
CA ALA A 131 -20.50 -1.26 -3.59
C ALA A 131 -21.91 -0.67 -3.72
N ARG A 132 -22.27 -0.27 -4.94
CA ARG A 132 -23.58 0.29 -5.26
C ARG A 132 -23.81 0.24 -6.77
N LYS A 133 -25.07 0.38 -7.17
CA LYS A 133 -25.42 0.61 -8.58
C LYS A 133 -24.78 1.91 -9.09
N GLY A 134 -24.31 1.90 -10.33
CA GLY A 134 -23.65 3.03 -10.97
C GLY A 134 -22.18 3.23 -10.56
N LEU A 135 -21.56 2.28 -9.87
CA LEU A 135 -20.13 2.32 -9.52
C LEU A 135 -19.40 1.14 -10.16
N PHE A 136 -18.36 1.42 -10.95
CA PHE A 136 -17.73 0.42 -11.83
C PHE A 136 -16.25 0.22 -11.55
N TRP A 137 -15.75 -1.00 -11.73
CA TRP A 137 -14.33 -1.23 -11.99
C TRP A 137 -14.05 -0.84 -13.44
N GLY A 138 -13.64 0.41 -13.66
CA GLY A 138 -13.58 1.01 -14.99
C GLY A 138 -12.49 0.42 -15.89
N ALA A 139 -11.41 -0.11 -15.31
CA ALA A 139 -10.31 -0.73 -16.03
C ALA A 139 -10.29 -2.27 -15.88
N ALA A 140 -11.43 -2.89 -15.55
CA ALA A 140 -11.51 -4.33 -15.40
C ALA A 140 -11.17 -5.08 -16.70
N GLU A 141 -10.51 -6.23 -16.53
CA GLU A 141 -10.17 -7.12 -17.65
C GLU A 141 -11.46 -7.68 -18.27
N GLY A 142 -11.62 -7.53 -19.59
CA GLY A 142 -12.82 -7.98 -20.31
C GLY A 142 -13.96 -6.96 -20.38
N GLY A 143 -13.77 -5.75 -19.86
CA GLY A 143 -14.76 -4.66 -19.91
C GLY A 143 -15.12 -4.15 -18.52
N THR A 144 -15.87 -3.05 -18.46
CA THR A 144 -16.30 -2.44 -17.19
C THR A 144 -17.20 -3.39 -16.40
N ILE A 145 -16.96 -3.49 -15.09
CA ILE A 145 -17.77 -4.34 -14.19
C ILE A 145 -18.46 -3.46 -13.16
N GLU A 146 -19.80 -3.51 -13.09
CA GLU A 146 -20.57 -2.82 -12.07
C GLU A 146 -20.46 -3.53 -10.71
N THR A 147 -20.26 -2.79 -9.63
CA THR A 147 -20.20 -3.36 -8.27
C THR A 147 -21.57 -3.74 -7.73
N GLY A 148 -22.62 -2.94 -7.99
CA GLY A 148 -24.00 -3.28 -7.67
C GLY A 148 -24.32 -3.39 -6.17
N GLU A 149 -25.46 -4.01 -5.85
CA GLU A 149 -25.87 -4.31 -4.48
C GLU A 149 -25.41 -5.71 -4.07
N ILE A 150 -24.96 -5.86 -2.83
CA ILE A 150 -24.30 -7.09 -2.36
C ILE A 150 -25.06 -7.66 -1.14
N PRO A 151 -26.24 -8.28 -1.31
CA PRO A 151 -26.91 -8.91 -0.18
C PRO A 151 -26.10 -10.07 0.43
N PRO A 152 -26.32 -10.43 1.71
CA PRO A 152 -25.76 -11.65 2.30
C PRO A 152 -26.19 -12.91 1.53
N GLY A 153 -25.49 -14.01 1.79
CA GLY A 153 -25.80 -15.32 1.19
C GLY A 153 -25.14 -15.60 -0.16
N ASN A 154 -24.59 -14.60 -0.87
CA ASN A 154 -23.85 -14.82 -2.12
C ASN A 154 -22.34 -14.64 -1.96
N GLN A 155 -21.63 -15.76 -1.87
CA GLN A 155 -20.18 -15.79 -1.69
C GLN A 155 -19.39 -15.29 -2.91
N ASN A 156 -20.00 -15.24 -4.09
CA ASN A 156 -19.31 -14.80 -5.31
C ASN A 156 -19.31 -13.27 -5.44
N THR A 157 -20.24 -12.57 -4.78
CA THR A 157 -20.38 -11.12 -4.91
C THR A 157 -19.73 -10.35 -3.77
N VAL A 158 -19.41 -11.01 -2.66
CA VAL A 158 -18.79 -10.41 -1.47
C VAL A 158 -17.48 -9.66 -1.76
N GLY A 159 -16.71 -10.06 -2.77
CA GLY A 159 -15.48 -9.38 -3.17
C GLY A 159 -15.69 -8.00 -3.80
N PHE A 160 -16.91 -7.68 -4.27
CA PHE A 160 -17.26 -6.36 -4.79
C PHE A 160 -17.59 -5.35 -3.68
N ARG A 161 -17.89 -5.86 -2.48
CA ARG A 161 -18.35 -5.09 -1.31
C ARG A 161 -17.52 -3.84 -1.04
N THR A 162 -16.20 -3.98 -1.06
CA THR A 162 -15.27 -2.90 -0.70
C THR A 162 -14.53 -2.42 -1.93
N TYR A 163 -14.80 -1.17 -2.33
CA TYR A 163 -14.09 -0.51 -3.42
C TYR A 163 -13.13 0.54 -2.85
N LYS A 164 -11.99 0.07 -2.37
CA LYS A 164 -11.06 0.86 -1.56
C LYS A 164 -10.43 2.04 -2.31
N SER A 165 -10.21 1.94 -3.63
CA SER A 165 -9.62 3.04 -4.42
C SER A 165 -10.54 4.25 -4.45
N VAL A 166 -11.83 4.08 -4.74
CA VAL A 166 -12.77 5.20 -4.76
C VAL A 166 -12.98 5.76 -3.35
N PHE A 167 -13.01 4.91 -2.33
CA PHE A 167 -13.10 5.35 -0.94
C PHE A 167 -11.89 6.22 -0.53
N ASP A 168 -10.69 5.80 -0.89
CA ASP A 168 -9.43 6.44 -0.46
C ASP A 168 -8.99 7.61 -1.32
N LEU A 169 -9.19 7.50 -2.64
CA LEU A 169 -8.64 8.40 -3.65
C LEU A 169 -9.71 9.24 -4.33
N GLY A 170 -10.99 8.95 -4.09
CA GLY A 170 -12.13 9.66 -4.65
C GLY A 170 -12.61 9.09 -6.00
N PRO A 171 -13.67 9.69 -6.58
CA PRO A 171 -14.32 9.20 -7.79
C PRO A 171 -13.39 9.04 -9.00
N ALA A 172 -12.37 9.89 -9.13
CA ALA A 172 -11.40 9.82 -10.22
C ALA A 172 -10.64 8.48 -10.30
N ALA A 173 -10.59 7.71 -9.20
CA ALA A 173 -9.94 6.41 -9.19
C ALA A 173 -10.76 5.30 -9.87
N GLU A 174 -12.03 5.56 -10.17
CA GLU A 174 -12.96 4.57 -10.74
C GLU A 174 -12.46 4.04 -12.10
N LYS A 175 -12.08 4.96 -12.99
CA LYS A 175 -11.61 4.64 -14.36
C LYS A 175 -10.30 3.86 -14.39
N TYR A 176 -9.51 3.92 -13.32
CA TYR A 176 -8.19 3.29 -13.23
C TYR A 176 -8.20 1.95 -12.48
N THR A 177 -9.31 1.61 -11.84
CA THR A 177 -9.37 0.40 -11.02
C THR A 177 -9.65 -0.81 -11.88
N VAL A 178 -8.75 -1.79 -11.79
CA VAL A 178 -8.85 -3.07 -12.50
C VAL A 178 -9.75 -4.03 -11.73
N LYS A 179 -9.45 -4.20 -10.43
CA LYS A 179 -10.22 -5.07 -9.53
C LYS A 179 -9.84 -4.79 -8.09
N MET A 180 -10.62 -5.35 -7.18
CA MET A 180 -10.19 -5.53 -5.81
C MET A 180 -9.53 -6.91 -5.64
N SER A 181 -8.48 -6.96 -4.82
CA SER A 181 -7.71 -8.14 -4.47
C SER A 181 -7.64 -8.25 -2.95
N GLY A 182 -6.96 -9.23 -2.38
CA GLY A 182 -6.80 -9.28 -0.93
C GLY A 182 -5.92 -10.42 -0.46
N CYS A 183 -5.81 -10.50 0.86
CA CYS A 183 -5.07 -11.55 1.54
C CYS A 183 -5.57 -12.94 1.14
N HIS A 184 -4.70 -13.94 1.33
CA HIS A 184 -5.05 -15.34 1.14
C HIS A 184 -6.34 -15.69 1.88
N SER A 185 -7.25 -16.39 1.18
CA SER A 185 -8.56 -16.85 1.68
C SER A 185 -9.54 -15.77 2.20
N CYS A 186 -9.20 -14.48 2.13
CA CYS A 186 -10.11 -13.42 2.54
C CYS A 186 -11.13 -13.13 1.43
N PRO A 187 -12.44 -13.28 1.69
CA PRO A 187 -13.47 -13.05 0.68
C PRO A 187 -13.78 -11.56 0.45
N ILE A 188 -13.49 -10.69 1.42
CA ILE A 188 -13.77 -9.25 1.34
C ILE A 188 -12.96 -8.57 0.25
N ARG A 189 -11.74 -9.06 -0.01
CA ARG A 189 -10.83 -8.52 -1.03
C ARG A 189 -10.71 -6.98 -0.95
N CYS A 190 -10.20 -6.43 0.15
CA CYS A 190 -10.15 -4.97 0.35
C CYS A 190 -8.97 -4.24 -0.33
N MET A 191 -8.04 -4.95 -0.97
CA MET A 191 -6.84 -4.37 -1.57
C MET A 191 -7.16 -3.84 -2.98
N THR A 192 -6.95 -2.56 -3.20
CA THR A 192 -7.06 -1.98 -4.55
C THR A 192 -6.05 -2.60 -5.51
N GLN A 193 -6.42 -2.81 -6.78
CA GLN A 193 -5.47 -2.96 -7.89
C GLN A 193 -5.84 -1.97 -8.99
N MET A 194 -4.92 -1.02 -9.26
CA MET A 194 -5.08 -0.02 -10.31
C MET A 194 -4.09 -0.25 -11.44
N ASN A 195 -4.40 0.29 -12.61
CA ASN A 195 -3.49 0.41 -13.74
C ASN A 195 -3.59 1.83 -14.32
N ILE A 196 -2.50 2.60 -14.21
CA ILE A 196 -2.40 3.98 -14.68
C ILE A 196 -1.15 4.08 -15.56
N PRO A 197 -1.25 3.89 -16.89
CA PRO A 197 -0.08 3.88 -17.78
C PRO A 197 0.83 5.12 -17.65
N ARG A 198 0.24 6.29 -17.44
CA ARG A 198 0.93 7.59 -17.28
C ARG A 198 1.98 7.57 -16.16
N VAL A 199 1.81 6.78 -15.09
CA VAL A 199 2.81 6.79 -14.00
C VAL A 199 4.20 6.29 -14.44
N LYS A 200 4.29 5.60 -15.59
CA LYS A 200 5.58 5.20 -16.18
C LYS A 200 6.48 6.39 -16.52
N GLU A 201 5.91 7.56 -16.81
CA GLU A 201 6.66 8.81 -17.04
C GLU A 201 7.46 9.22 -15.80
N PHE A 202 7.04 8.80 -14.61
CA PHE A 202 7.74 9.06 -13.35
C PHE A 202 8.77 7.97 -13.01
N GLY A 203 8.89 6.91 -13.83
CA GLY A 203 9.82 5.80 -13.63
C GLY A 203 9.32 4.70 -12.70
N VAL A 204 8.00 4.57 -12.51
CA VAL A 204 7.39 3.53 -11.67
C VAL A 204 6.50 2.59 -12.50
N PRO A 205 6.21 1.36 -12.00
CA PRO A 205 5.26 0.46 -12.64
C PRO A 205 3.87 1.10 -12.80
N SER A 206 3.18 0.80 -13.91
CA SER A 206 1.81 1.32 -14.14
C SER A 206 0.78 0.71 -13.21
N THR A 207 1.09 -0.41 -12.57
CA THR A 207 0.21 -1.09 -11.65
C THR A 207 0.66 -0.92 -10.21
N GLY A 208 -0.30 -0.98 -9.30
CA GLY A 208 -0.01 -0.94 -7.88
C GLY A 208 -1.29 -0.96 -7.06
N GLY A 209 -1.11 -1.15 -5.76
CA GLY A 209 -2.21 -1.19 -4.83
C GLY A 209 -1.78 -1.65 -3.45
N ASN A 210 -2.44 -1.12 -2.43
CA ASN A 210 -2.18 -1.43 -1.03
C ASN A 210 -3.51 -1.33 -0.26
N THR A 211 -3.57 -1.95 0.91
CA THR A 211 -4.73 -1.90 1.81
C THR A 211 -4.60 -0.80 2.87
N CYS A 212 -3.36 -0.42 3.18
CA CYS A 212 -3.02 0.46 4.30
C CYS A 212 -3.07 1.95 3.92
N VAL A 213 -2.67 2.83 4.85
CA VAL A 213 -2.56 4.28 4.67
C VAL A 213 -1.63 4.65 3.50
N ALA A 214 -0.65 3.80 3.19
CA ALA A 214 0.19 3.92 1.99
C ALA A 214 -0.61 3.95 0.67
N ASN A 215 -1.89 3.57 0.65
CA ASN A 215 -2.67 3.70 -0.57
C ASN A 215 -3.00 5.16 -0.94
N PHE A 216 -3.01 6.11 0.02
CA PHE A 216 -3.58 7.45 -0.19
C PHE A 216 -2.87 8.63 0.47
N VAL A 217 -1.82 8.36 1.25
CA VAL A 217 -1.19 9.40 2.08
C VAL A 217 -0.13 10.22 1.35
N HIS A 218 0.38 9.74 0.22
CA HIS A 218 1.58 10.31 -0.40
C HIS A 218 1.38 11.75 -0.88
N THR A 219 0.20 12.08 -1.39
CA THR A 219 -0.11 13.43 -1.87
C THR A 219 -0.55 14.38 -0.78
N THR A 220 -0.71 13.93 0.48
CA THR A 220 -1.16 14.81 1.58
C THR A 220 -0.09 15.79 2.04
N ILE A 221 1.16 15.62 1.57
CA ILE A 221 2.26 16.54 1.86
C ILE A 221 2.16 17.85 1.08
N PHE A 222 1.43 17.87 -0.05
CA PHE A 222 1.28 19.05 -0.89
C PHE A 222 0.34 20.07 -0.23
N PRO A 223 0.80 21.30 0.10
CA PRO A 223 -0.02 22.29 0.79
C PRO A 223 -1.31 22.66 0.05
N ASN A 224 -1.23 22.73 -1.29
CA ASN A 224 -2.34 23.11 -2.16
C ASN A 224 -3.00 21.90 -2.86
N GLY A 225 -2.64 20.68 -2.43
CA GLY A 225 -3.00 19.45 -3.11
C GLY A 225 -2.10 19.13 -4.32
N PRO A 226 -2.16 17.89 -4.84
CA PRO A 226 -1.42 17.50 -6.04
C PRO A 226 -2.01 18.19 -7.27
N LYS A 227 -1.14 18.51 -8.24
CA LYS A 227 -1.54 19.04 -9.53
C LYS A 227 -2.25 17.97 -10.37
N ASP A 228 -3.39 18.32 -10.94
CA ASP A 228 -4.11 17.49 -11.91
C ASP A 228 -3.41 17.44 -13.28
N PHE A 229 -3.66 16.37 -14.02
CA PHE A 229 -3.03 16.07 -15.30
C PHE A 229 -4.02 16.20 -16.46
N GLU A 230 -5.06 15.37 -16.48
CA GLU A 230 -6.06 15.33 -17.55
C GLU A 230 -7.45 15.66 -17.01
N ASP A 231 -7.84 14.95 -15.96
CA ASP A 231 -9.15 15.08 -15.35
C ASP A 231 -9.05 15.75 -13.98
N LYS A 232 -10.14 16.39 -13.58
CA LYS A 232 -10.27 16.93 -12.22
C LYS A 232 -10.03 15.84 -11.18
N ASP A 233 -9.23 16.16 -10.17
CA ASP A 233 -8.82 15.32 -9.04
C ASP A 233 -7.98 14.07 -9.42
N ASP A 234 -7.55 13.92 -10.68
CA ASP A 234 -6.73 12.78 -11.09
C ASP A 234 -5.28 12.85 -10.57
N GLY A 235 -4.81 14.05 -10.20
CA GLY A 235 -3.50 14.27 -9.60
C GLY A 235 -3.35 13.53 -8.28
N ARG A 236 -4.45 13.39 -7.53
CA ARG A 236 -4.50 12.60 -6.30
C ARG A 236 -4.32 11.11 -6.57
N VAL A 237 -4.95 10.58 -7.61
CA VAL A 237 -4.85 9.14 -7.94
C VAL A 237 -3.46 8.82 -8.47
N ILE A 238 -2.98 9.61 -9.43
CA ILE A 238 -1.68 9.46 -10.07
C ILE A 238 -0.55 9.63 -9.05
N GLY A 239 -0.58 10.72 -8.28
CA GLY A 239 0.44 11.03 -7.27
C GLY A 239 0.51 9.98 -6.16
N ASN A 240 -0.63 9.44 -5.72
CA ASN A 240 -0.62 8.37 -4.73
C ASN A 240 -0.10 7.05 -5.29
N LEU A 241 -0.38 6.72 -6.56
CA LEU A 241 0.19 5.51 -7.16
C LEU A 241 1.70 5.63 -7.38
N VAL A 242 2.20 6.81 -7.75
CA VAL A 242 3.65 7.08 -7.83
C VAL A 242 4.29 6.94 -6.46
N GLY A 243 3.73 7.63 -5.46
CA GLY A 243 4.22 7.56 -4.08
C GLY A 243 4.20 6.14 -3.53
N LEU A 244 3.10 5.40 -3.72
CA LEU A 244 2.95 4.02 -3.28
C LEU A 244 4.03 3.11 -3.88
N ASN A 245 4.26 3.23 -5.19
CA ASN A 245 5.26 2.41 -5.85
C ASN A 245 6.65 2.67 -5.29
N LEU A 246 7.08 3.92 -5.16
CA LEU A 246 8.39 4.26 -4.60
C LEU A 246 8.51 3.84 -3.13
N PHE A 247 7.46 4.12 -2.35
CA PHE A 247 7.45 3.90 -0.91
C PHE A 247 7.56 2.42 -0.54
N ASP A 248 6.77 1.57 -1.20
CA ASP A 248 6.82 0.13 -1.00
C ASP A 248 8.12 -0.47 -1.56
N ASP A 249 8.63 0.04 -2.68
CA ASP A 249 9.87 -0.49 -3.29
C ASP A 249 11.11 -0.17 -2.44
N TYR A 250 11.18 1.04 -1.88
CA TYR A 250 12.22 1.41 -0.91
C TYR A 250 12.04 0.74 0.45
N GLY A 251 10.86 0.19 0.75
CA GLY A 251 10.56 -0.42 2.04
C GLY A 251 10.43 0.59 3.17
N LEU A 252 9.85 1.77 2.90
CA LEU A 252 9.52 2.76 3.92
C LEU A 252 8.21 2.41 4.65
N TRP A 253 8.02 2.95 5.85
CA TRP A 253 6.80 2.78 6.64
C TRP A 253 6.22 4.13 7.05
N CYS A 254 4.96 4.38 6.70
CA CYS A 254 4.34 5.69 6.94
C CYS A 254 3.86 5.87 8.39
N ASN A 255 3.93 4.82 9.21
CA ASN A 255 3.40 4.77 10.57
C ASN A 255 2.00 5.39 10.69
N TYR A 256 1.05 4.82 9.92
CA TYR A 256 -0.33 5.30 9.83
C TYR A 256 -0.43 6.81 9.50
N GLY A 257 0.43 7.25 8.59
CA GLY A 257 0.51 8.62 8.07
C GLY A 257 1.24 9.61 8.98
N GLN A 258 1.87 9.15 10.07
CA GLN A 258 2.65 10.01 10.95
C GLN A 258 3.81 10.69 10.19
N LEU A 259 4.56 9.94 9.37
CA LEU A 259 5.66 10.49 8.57
C LEU A 259 5.24 11.71 7.74
N HIS A 260 4.08 11.60 7.07
CA HIS A 260 3.54 12.67 6.23
C HIS A 260 3.02 13.85 7.06
N ARG A 261 2.42 13.60 8.23
CA ARG A 261 2.02 14.65 9.17
C ARG A 261 3.23 15.41 9.73
N ASP A 262 4.29 14.68 10.08
CA ASP A 262 5.55 15.27 10.56
C ASP A 262 6.17 16.15 9.46
N PHE A 263 6.20 15.67 8.21
CA PHE A 263 6.62 16.49 7.06
C PHE A 263 5.81 17.78 6.98
N THR A 264 4.48 17.68 6.94
CA THR A 264 3.58 18.83 6.80
C THR A 264 3.73 19.81 7.96
N TYR A 265 3.90 19.31 9.20
CA TYR A 265 4.19 20.15 10.36
C TYR A 265 5.51 20.90 10.19
N CYS A 266 6.59 20.18 9.89
CA CYS A 266 7.92 20.78 9.75
C CYS A 266 7.97 21.82 8.64
N TYR A 267 7.28 21.57 7.53
CA TYR A 267 7.16 22.51 6.42
C TYR A 267 6.34 23.75 6.81
N SER A 268 5.09 23.56 7.25
CA SER A 268 4.15 24.65 7.52
C SER A 268 4.55 25.55 8.70
N LYS A 269 5.36 25.04 9.63
CA LYS A 269 5.91 25.79 10.77
C LYS A 269 7.31 26.34 10.53
N GLY A 270 7.82 26.22 9.29
CA GLY A 270 9.16 26.71 8.94
C GLY A 270 10.29 26.03 9.72
N VAL A 271 10.06 24.81 10.22
CA VAL A 271 11.08 24.02 10.92
C VAL A 271 12.21 23.70 9.97
N PHE A 272 11.91 23.19 8.77
CA PHE A 272 12.94 22.86 7.79
C PHE A 272 13.83 24.05 7.44
N LYS A 273 13.24 25.24 7.27
CA LYS A 273 14.00 26.47 7.00
C LYS A 273 14.92 26.88 8.16
N ARG A 274 14.57 26.50 9.38
CA ARG A 274 15.32 26.82 10.60
C ARG A 274 16.44 25.80 10.88
N VAL A 275 16.22 24.52 10.58
CA VAL A 275 17.09 23.42 11.05
C VAL A 275 17.91 22.76 9.95
N LEU A 276 17.46 22.78 8.69
CA LEU A 276 18.24 22.20 7.60
C LEU A 276 19.46 23.09 7.28
N PRO A 277 20.61 22.49 6.93
CA PRO A 277 21.75 23.23 6.36
C PRO A 277 21.30 24.10 5.19
N ALA A 278 21.90 25.29 5.05
CA ALA A 278 21.50 26.25 4.02
C ALA A 278 21.68 25.70 2.61
N GLU A 279 22.76 24.95 2.36
CA GLU A 279 22.98 24.26 1.08
C GLU A 279 21.88 23.21 0.80
N GLU A 280 21.57 22.35 1.78
CA GLU A 280 20.56 21.31 1.61
C GLU A 280 19.17 21.92 1.38
N TYR A 281 18.81 22.96 2.15
CA TYR A 281 17.54 23.64 1.98
C TYR A 281 17.41 24.25 0.58
N ALA A 282 18.49 24.79 0.01
CA ALA A 282 18.49 25.37 -1.33
C ALA A 282 18.41 24.32 -2.46
N GLU A 283 18.92 23.10 -2.22
CA GLU A 283 18.84 22.00 -3.19
C GLU A 283 17.44 21.36 -3.29
N ILE A 284 16.66 21.40 -2.21
CA ILE A 284 15.32 20.81 -2.20
C ILE A 284 14.39 21.65 -3.09
N ARG A 285 13.66 20.97 -3.99
CA ARG A 285 12.72 21.57 -4.94
C ARG A 285 11.40 21.97 -4.28
N TRP A 286 11.45 22.93 -3.36
CA TRP A 286 10.25 23.47 -2.69
C TRP A 286 9.23 24.06 -3.68
N ASP A 287 9.68 24.53 -4.83
CA ASP A 287 8.83 24.98 -5.93
C ASP A 287 7.93 23.85 -6.47
N GLN A 288 8.43 22.62 -6.54
CA GLN A 288 7.65 21.44 -6.93
C GLN A 288 6.62 21.07 -5.85
N LEU A 289 7.00 21.15 -4.57
CA LEU A 289 6.07 20.92 -3.45
C LEU A 289 4.89 21.89 -3.50
N GLU A 290 5.16 23.18 -3.65
CA GLU A 290 4.12 24.22 -3.68
C GLU A 290 3.23 24.13 -4.91
N ALA A 291 3.80 23.72 -6.05
CA ALA A 291 3.07 23.50 -7.29
C ALA A 291 2.27 22.18 -7.31
N GLY A 292 2.38 21.33 -6.28
CA GLY A 292 1.74 20.01 -6.26
C GLY A 292 2.33 19.03 -7.28
N ASP A 293 3.58 19.23 -7.71
CA ASP A 293 4.25 18.40 -8.70
C ASP A 293 4.67 17.06 -8.08
N VAL A 294 4.17 15.97 -8.66
CA VAL A 294 4.42 14.59 -8.24
C VAL A 294 5.92 14.24 -8.25
N ASN A 295 6.75 14.91 -9.04
CA ASN A 295 8.19 14.70 -9.03
C ASN A 295 8.84 14.99 -7.67
N PHE A 296 8.26 15.86 -6.85
CA PHE A 296 8.76 16.13 -5.50
C PHE A 296 8.80 14.85 -4.65
N ILE A 297 7.81 13.96 -4.80
CA ILE A 297 7.72 12.71 -4.04
C ILE A 297 8.93 11.80 -4.31
N LYS A 298 9.50 11.85 -5.52
CA LYS A 298 10.65 11.03 -5.90
C LYS A 298 11.89 11.40 -5.10
N ASP A 299 12.23 12.69 -5.10
CA ASP A 299 13.36 13.21 -4.32
C ASP A 299 13.14 12.99 -2.82
N PHE A 300 11.92 13.31 -2.34
CA PHE A 300 11.57 13.15 -0.94
C PHE A 300 11.81 11.72 -0.44
N TYR A 301 11.22 10.70 -1.08
CA TYR A 301 11.41 9.31 -0.65
C TYR A 301 12.80 8.77 -0.93
N TYR A 302 13.47 9.23 -1.98
CA TYR A 302 14.87 8.88 -2.21
C TYR A 302 15.75 9.32 -1.03
N ARG A 303 15.62 10.58 -0.59
CA ARG A 303 16.40 11.13 0.54
C ARG A 303 16.14 10.35 1.83
N LEU A 304 14.88 10.06 2.14
CA LEU A 304 14.51 9.27 3.32
C LEU A 304 15.12 7.86 3.28
N ALA A 305 14.97 7.14 2.17
CA ALA A 305 15.42 5.77 2.04
C ALA A 305 16.96 5.62 1.97
N HIS A 306 17.66 6.63 1.45
CA HIS A 306 19.11 6.59 1.22
C HIS A 306 19.91 7.42 2.22
N ARG A 307 19.28 7.95 3.27
CA ARG A 307 19.94 8.77 4.30
C ARG A 307 20.67 9.98 3.71
N VAL A 308 20.04 10.66 2.76
CA VAL A 308 20.62 11.84 2.10
C VAL A 308 20.21 13.10 2.84
N GLY A 309 21.20 13.77 3.43
CA GLY A 309 21.01 15.04 4.13
C GLY A 309 20.25 14.91 5.45
N GLU A 310 20.15 16.04 6.14
CA GLU A 310 19.48 16.19 7.43
C GLU A 310 17.97 15.91 7.32
N LEU A 311 17.35 16.21 6.16
CA LEU A 311 15.95 15.90 5.90
C LEU A 311 15.63 14.40 6.07
N SER A 312 16.60 13.52 5.79
CA SER A 312 16.40 12.07 5.89
C SER A 312 16.06 11.58 7.30
N HIS A 313 16.41 12.36 8.33
CA HIS A 313 16.07 12.07 9.73
C HIS A 313 14.57 12.21 10.04
N LEU A 314 13.79 12.78 9.12
CA LEU A 314 12.33 12.69 9.19
C LEU A 314 11.82 11.23 9.22
N ALA A 315 12.61 10.29 8.68
CA ALA A 315 12.28 8.86 8.73
C ALA A 315 12.76 8.15 10.02
N ASP A 316 13.24 8.88 11.02
CA ASP A 316 13.57 8.32 12.34
C ASP A 316 12.35 8.21 13.26
N GLY A 317 11.28 8.95 12.95
CA GLY A 317 10.04 8.99 13.73
C GLY A 317 9.96 10.21 14.66
N SER A 318 8.73 10.62 15.00
CA SER A 318 8.47 11.92 15.66
C SER A 318 9.22 12.12 16.96
N TYR A 319 9.43 11.06 17.74
CA TYR A 319 10.19 11.15 18.99
C TYR A 319 11.63 11.60 18.74
N ALA A 320 12.34 10.91 17.84
CA ALA A 320 13.73 11.23 17.51
C ALA A 320 13.88 12.59 16.83
N ILE A 321 12.90 12.98 15.99
CA ILE A 321 12.88 14.31 15.36
C ILE A 321 12.66 15.42 16.38
N ALA A 322 11.87 15.17 17.43
CA ALA A 322 11.61 16.17 18.47
C ALA A 322 12.80 16.36 19.43
N GLU A 323 13.62 15.34 19.63
CA GLU A 323 14.86 15.44 20.43
C GLU A 323 16.01 16.11 19.68
N ARG A 324 16.00 16.03 18.35
CA ARG A 324 17.02 16.59 17.45
C ARG A 324 16.84 18.09 17.24
#